data_AF-A0AAW2WQG0-F1
#
_entry.id   AF-A0AAW2WQG0-F1
#
_cell.length_a   1.000
_cell.length_b   1.000
_cell.length_c   1.000
_cell.angle_alpha   90.00
_cell.angle_beta   90.00
_cell.angle_gamma   90.00
#
_symmetry.space_group_name_H-M   'P 1'
#
loop_
_entity.id
_entity.type
_entity.pdbx_description
1 polymer ?
#
loop_
_entity_poly.entity_id
_entity_poly.type
_entity_poly.pdbx_seq_one_letter_code
_entity_poly.pdbx_strand_id
1 'polypeptide(L)'
;MPLPRALKLRTTMCEEQLVTFTYERLPNFCYLCGCLGHIAKYCSKQYEDGFHDPGTETPFGPWLRAPNPIKPRPKATPVGVNIGTQPLLKPG
;
A
#
# COMPACT_ATOMS: atom_id res chain seq x y z
N MET A 1 -9.26 -13.01 12.74
CA MET A 1 -7.91 -12.93 13.36
C MET A 1 -7.22 -11.66 12.87
N PRO A 2 -6.84 -10.74 13.77
CA PRO A 2 -6.13 -9.52 13.40
C PRO A 2 -4.74 -9.80 12.84
N LEU A 3 -4.26 -8.96 11.91
CA LEU A 3 -2.86 -9.05 11.45
C LEU A 3 -1.92 -8.65 12.59
N PRO A 4 -0.78 -9.36 12.78
CA PRO A 4 0.22 -8.93 13.73
C PRO A 4 0.86 -7.62 13.30
N ARG A 5 1.23 -6.77 14.26
CA ARG A 5 1.92 -5.50 13.99
C ARG A 5 3.38 -5.52 14.41
N ALA A 6 3.72 -6.44 15.32
CA ALA A 6 5.07 -6.63 15.80
C ALA A 6 5.24 -8.02 16.41
N LEU A 7 6.49 -8.45 16.53
CA LEU A 7 6.91 -9.66 17.22
C LEU A 7 8.08 -9.31 18.15
N LYS A 8 8.04 -9.78 19.39
CA LYS A 8 9.20 -9.75 20.29
C LYS A 8 10.09 -10.94 19.98
N LEU A 9 11.33 -10.68 19.62
CA LEU A 9 12.37 -11.66 19.37
C LEU A 9 13.41 -11.60 20.48
N ARG A 10 13.94 -12.75 20.86
CA ARG A 10 15.12 -12.84 21.72
C ARG A 10 16.32 -13.17 20.86
N THR A 11 17.35 -12.34 20.92
CA THR A 11 18.59 -12.56 20.18
C THR A 11 19.45 -13.61 20.88
N THR A 12 20.46 -14.13 20.18
CA THR A 12 21.47 -15.03 20.76
C THR A 12 22.25 -14.39 21.91
N MET A 13 22.29 -13.06 21.95
CA MET A 13 22.88 -12.26 23.03
C MET A 13 21.91 -12.05 24.21
N CYS A 14 20.77 -12.76 24.22
CA CYS A 14 19.74 -12.67 25.25
C CYS A 14 19.01 -11.31 25.31
N GLU A 15 19.17 -10.47 24.29
CA GLU A 15 18.50 -9.17 24.20
C GLU A 15 17.10 -9.33 23.61
N GLU A 16 16.12 -8.61 24.15
CA GLU A 16 14.78 -8.54 23.57
C GLU A 16 14.70 -7.42 22.54
N GLN A 17 14.27 -7.76 21.32
CA GLN A 17 14.04 -6.80 20.23
C GLN A 17 12.59 -6.88 19.76
N LEU A 18 11.96 -5.71 19.58
CA LEU A 18 10.63 -5.61 18.98
C LEU A 18 10.77 -5.36 17.48
N VAL A 19 10.41 -6.34 16.67
CA VAL A 19 10.38 -6.20 15.21
C VAL A 19 8.97 -5.78 14.79
N THR A 20 8.84 -4.66 14.09
CA THR A 20 7.57 -4.19 13.53
C THR A 20 7.36 -4.76 12.12
N PHE A 21 6.10 -4.98 11.76
CA PHE A 21 5.75 -5.49 10.44
C PHE A 21 5.15 -4.40 9.57
N THR A 22 5.50 -4.43 8.29
CA THR A 22 4.80 -3.74 7.22
C THR A 22 4.41 -4.75 6.15
N TYR A 23 3.31 -4.49 5.45
CA TYR A 23 2.68 -5.42 4.53
C TYR A 23 2.66 -4.85 3.12
N GLU A 24 3.27 -5.57 2.19
CA GLU A 24 3.09 -5.31 0.76
C GLU A 24 1.69 -5.74 0.33
N ARG A 25 1.10 -4.98 -0.60
CA ARG A 25 -0.21 -5.29 -1.21
C ARG A 25 -1.33 -5.51 -0.18
N LEU A 26 -1.28 -4.83 0.96
CA LEU A 26 -2.31 -4.89 2.00
C LEU A 26 -3.67 -4.49 1.39
N PRO A 27 -4.66 -5.39 1.29
CA PRO A 27 -5.95 -5.08 0.65
C PRO A 27 -6.84 -4.24 1.58
N ASN A 28 -8.16 -4.39 1.48
CA ASN A 28 -9.09 -3.80 2.43
C ASN A 28 -8.78 -4.31 3.84
N PHE A 29 -8.28 -3.41 4.67
CA PHE A 29 -7.82 -3.68 6.02
C PHE A 29 -8.50 -2.71 6.97
N CYS A 30 -9.03 -3.26 8.06
CA CYS A 30 -9.75 -2.48 9.05
C CYS A 30 -8.80 -2.02 10.15
N TYR A 31 -8.51 -0.71 10.17
CA TYR A 31 -7.65 -0.13 11.21
C TYR A 31 -8.27 -0.19 12.62
N LEU A 32 -9.59 -0.43 12.74
CA LEU A 32 -10.27 -0.55 14.03
C LEU A 32 -10.08 -1.94 14.67
N CYS A 33 -10.25 -3.02 13.91
CA CYS A 33 -10.23 -4.39 14.43
C CYS A 33 -9.02 -5.23 13.99
N GLY A 34 -8.25 -4.74 13.01
CA GLY A 34 -7.06 -5.41 12.48
C GLY A 34 -7.33 -6.54 11.50
N CYS A 35 -8.58 -6.75 11.06
CA CYS A 35 -8.95 -7.82 10.13
C CYS A 35 -8.95 -7.34 8.66
N LEU A 36 -8.76 -8.29 7.74
CA LEU A 36 -8.92 -8.07 6.30
C LEU A 36 -10.39 -8.18 5.86
N GLY A 37 -10.66 -7.66 4.66
CA GLY A 37 -11.95 -7.82 3.97
C GLY A 37 -12.90 -6.63 4.12
N HIS A 38 -12.62 -5.69 5.03
CA HIS A 38 -13.42 -4.48 5.21
C HIS A 38 -12.54 -3.32 5.70
N ILE A 39 -13.10 -2.10 5.66
CA ILE A 39 -12.50 -0.90 6.25
C ILE A 39 -13.26 -0.51 7.53
N ALA A 40 -12.70 0.40 8.34
CA ALA A 40 -13.26 0.80 9.63
C ALA A 40 -14.76 1.16 9.56
N LYS A 41 -15.17 1.87 8.50
CA LYS A 41 -16.57 2.26 8.22
C LYS A 41 -17.57 1.09 8.15
N TYR A 42 -17.11 -0.12 7.84
CA TYR A 42 -17.93 -1.32 7.70
C TYR A 42 -17.60 -2.36 8.78
N CYS A 43 -16.98 -1.93 9.89
CA CYS A 43 -16.58 -2.85 10.94
C CYS A 43 -17.74 -3.11 11.90
N SER A 44 -18.05 -4.38 12.15
CA SER A 44 -19.11 -4.77 13.08
C SER A 44 -18.91 -4.24 14.51
N LYS A 45 -17.65 -4.00 14.91
CA LYS A 45 -17.30 -3.44 16.22
C LYS A 45 -17.96 -2.09 16.50
N GLN A 46 -18.29 -1.32 15.46
CA GLN A 46 -18.96 -0.02 15.62
C GLN A 46 -20.40 -0.15 16.16
N TYR A 47 -20.96 -1.36 16.18
CA TYR A 47 -22.31 -1.66 16.65
C TYR A 47 -22.31 -2.51 17.93
N GLU A 48 -21.14 -2.78 18.52
CA GLU A 48 -21.03 -3.52 19.78
C GLU A 48 -21.38 -2.59 20.96
N ASP A 49 -22.02 -3.15 21.99
CA ASP A 49 -22.34 -2.41 23.21
C ASP A 49 -21.07 -1.89 23.89
N GLY A 50 -21.06 -0.60 24.24
CA GLY A 50 -19.89 0.06 24.83
C GLY A 50 -18.82 0.48 23.82
N PHE A 51 -19.11 0.46 22.52
CA PHE A 51 -18.21 1.02 21.52
C PHE A 51 -17.97 2.51 21.75
N HIS A 52 -16.71 2.89 21.89
CA HIS A 52 -16.25 4.27 21.85
C HIS A 52 -15.47 4.48 20.55
N ASP A 53 -15.84 5.49 19.77
CA ASP A 53 -15.12 5.82 18.53
C ASP A 53 -13.70 6.31 18.87
N PRO A 54 -12.65 5.60 18.45
CA PRO A 54 -11.27 6.04 18.68
C PRO A 54 -10.87 7.23 17.79
N GLY A 55 -11.70 7.66 16.85
CA GLY A 55 -11.36 8.73 15.90
C GLY A 55 -10.13 8.37 15.08
N THR A 56 -9.05 9.13 15.24
CA THR A 56 -7.76 8.88 14.58
C THR A 56 -6.82 7.95 15.37
N GLU A 57 -7.16 7.61 16.62
CA GLU A 57 -6.33 6.85 17.55
C GLU A 57 -6.60 5.34 17.48
N THR A 58 -6.60 4.78 16.26
CA THR A 58 -6.82 3.35 16.06
C THR A 58 -5.57 2.52 16.40
N PRO A 59 -5.72 1.25 16.87
CA PRO A 59 -4.59 0.39 17.22
C PRO A 59 -3.69 0.00 16.03
N PHE A 60 -4.16 0.27 14.81
CA PHE A 60 -3.47 0.05 13.55
C PHE A 60 -3.50 1.34 12.73
N GLY A 61 -2.63 1.47 11.71
CA GLY A 61 -2.64 2.67 10.86
C GLY A 61 -1.92 2.50 9.52
N PRO A 62 -1.85 3.58 8.71
CA PRO A 62 -1.21 3.56 7.40
C PRO A 62 0.23 3.06 7.40
N TRP A 63 0.93 3.21 8.53
CA TRP A 63 2.29 2.69 8.77
C TRP A 63 2.41 1.16 8.62
N LEU A 64 1.30 0.41 8.61
CA LEU A 64 1.32 -1.03 8.27
C LEU A 64 1.51 -1.30 6.78
N ARG A 65 1.34 -0.31 5.91
CA ARG A 65 1.51 -0.48 4.47
C ARG A 65 2.98 -0.31 4.12
N ALA A 66 3.57 -1.31 3.49
CA ALA A 66 4.88 -1.16 2.89
C ALA A 66 4.81 -0.14 1.74
N PRO A 67 5.87 0.64 1.51
CA PRO A 67 5.95 1.50 0.33
C PRO A 67 5.85 0.64 -0.93
N ASN A 68 5.07 1.08 -1.92
CA ASN A 68 5.05 0.39 -3.20
C ASN A 68 6.44 0.50 -3.85
N PRO A 69 7.03 -0.61 -4.33
CA PRO A 69 8.21 -0.52 -5.17
C PRO A 69 7.86 0.37 -6.36
N ILE A 70 8.52 1.53 -6.46
CA ILE A 70 8.38 2.39 -7.64
C ILE A 70 8.88 1.55 -8.82
N LYS A 71 7.98 1.03 -9.64
CA LYS A 71 8.36 0.51 -10.94
C LYS A 71 8.84 1.74 -11.72
N PRO A 72 10.11 1.83 -12.15
CA PRO A 72 10.50 2.92 -13.02
C PRO A 72 9.57 2.89 -14.23
N ARG A 73 8.87 4.00 -14.49
CA ARG A 73 8.09 4.14 -15.71
C ARG A 73 9.07 3.88 -16.88
N PRO A 74 8.77 2.97 -17.81
CA PRO A 74 9.56 2.85 -19.02
C PRO A 74 9.63 4.24 -19.66
N LYS A 75 10.84 4.76 -19.92
CA LYS A 75 10.99 6.02 -20.64
C LYS A 75 10.28 5.83 -21.99
N ALA A 76 9.31 6.67 -22.31
CA ALA A 76 8.67 6.66 -23.61
C ALA A 76 9.77 6.81 -24.66
N THR A 77 9.98 5.79 -25.49
CA THR A 77 10.81 5.92 -26.67
C THR A 77 10.10 6.88 -27.63
N PRO A 78 10.78 7.88 -28.19
CA PRO A 78 10.18 8.70 -29.23
C PRO A 78 9.84 7.80 -30.41
N VAL A 79 8.56 7.74 -30.77
CA VAL A 79 8.08 7.13 -32.01
C VAL A 79 8.61 8.01 -33.15
N GLY A 80 9.56 7.49 -33.92
CA GLY A 80 10.08 8.17 -35.12
C GLY A 80 8.97 8.32 -36.16
N VAL A 81 8.55 9.56 -36.42
CA VAL A 81 7.65 9.88 -37.53
C VAL A 81 8.49 9.92 -38.80
N ASN A 82 8.36 8.91 -39.66
CA ASN A 82 8.96 8.92 -40.99
C ASN A 82 8.13 9.83 -41.91
N ILE A 83 8.53 11.09 -42.04
CA ILE A 83 7.94 12.01 -43.01
C ILE A 83 8.58 11.70 -44.36
N GLY A 84 7.94 10.81 -45.13
CA GLY A 84 8.32 10.53 -46.51
C GLY A 84 8.30 11.81 -47.34
N THR A 85 9.47 12.25 -47.78
CA THR A 85 9.60 13.41 -48.68
C THR A 85 9.15 12.96 -50.06
N GLN A 86 7.98 13.42 -50.51
CA GLN A 86 7.56 13.27 -51.90
C GLN A 86 8.31 14.32 -52.75
N PRO A 87 8.98 13.96 -53.85
CA PRO A 87 9.62 14.95 -54.71
C PRO A 87 8.58 15.75 -55.49
N LEU A 88 8.76 17.07 -55.49
CA LEU A 88 7.98 18.07 -56.20
C LEU A 88 7.96 17.78 -57.71
N LEU A 89 6.80 17.46 -58.29
CA LEU A 89 6.62 17.51 -59.75
C LEU A 89 6.79 18.97 -60.20
N LYS A 90 7.79 19.25 -61.03
CA LYS A 90 7.90 20.53 -61.74
C LYS A 90 7.00 20.48 -62.98
N PRO A 91 6.17 21.50 -63.25
CA PRO A 91 5.48 21.61 -64.52
C PRO A 91 6.42 22.18 -65.59
N GLY A 92 6.36 21.61 -66.79
CA GLY A 92 7.08 22.03 -68.00
C GLY A 92 7.05 20.95 -69.06
#